data_AF-A0A954NS09-F1
#
_entry.id   AF-A0A954NS09-F1
#
_cell.length_a   1.000
_cell.length_b   1.000
_cell.length_c   1.000
_cell.angle_alpha   90.00
_cell.angle_beta   90.00
_cell.angle_gamma   90.00
#
_symmetry.space_group_name_H-M   'P 1'
#
loop_
_entity.id
_entity.type
_entity.pdbx_description
1 polymer ?
#
loop_
_entity_poly.entity_id
_entity_poly.type
_entity_poly.pdbx_seq_one_letter_code
_entity_poly.pdbx_strand_id
1 'polypeptide(L)'
;YCVQRIESARINAHLENREIADGEIVTACQSVCPAQAIRFGDLNDEHSRVRETHDHSLNYGLLANLNTRPRTTYLAEVKNR
;
A
#
# COMPACT_ATOMS: atom_id res chain seq x y z
N TYR A 1 6.97 -5.97 4.05
CA TYR A 1 7.22 -4.67 3.39
C TYR A 1 8.71 -4.34 3.44
N CYS A 2 9.20 -3.49 2.52
CA CYS A 2 10.61 -3.08 2.48
C CYS A 2 10.95 -2.12 3.64
N VAL A 3 11.06 -2.65 4.87
CA VAL A 3 11.31 -1.88 6.11
C VAL A 3 12.52 -0.96 5.95
N GLN A 4 13.58 -1.42 5.29
CA GLN A 4 14.75 -0.61 5.00
C GLN A 4 14.42 0.68 4.22
N ARG A 5 13.51 0.63 3.24
CA ARG A 5 13.10 1.82 2.48
C ARG A 5 12.17 2.72 3.29
N ILE A 6 11.32 2.12 4.13
CA ILE A 6 10.41 2.84 5.04
C ILE A 6 11.21 3.65 6.06
N GLU A 7 12.18 3.03 6.73
CA GLU A 7 12.98 3.71 7.75
C GLU A 7 13.86 4.81 7.14
N SER A 8 14.46 4.59 5.97
CA SER A 8 15.21 5.65 5.28
C SER A 8 14.34 6.87 4.96
N ALA A 9 13.14 6.66 4.41
CA ALA A 9 12.21 7.75 4.14
C ALA A 9 11.73 8.44 5.42
N ARG A 10 11.42 7.66 6.48
CA ARG A 10 11.04 8.20 7.78
C ARG A 10 12.11 9.09 8.39
N ILE A 11 13.38 8.65 8.34
CA ILE A 11 14.51 9.43 8.86
C ILE A 11 14.65 10.74 8.06
N ASN A 12 14.59 10.69 6.73
CA ASN A 12 14.70 11.88 5.89
C ASN A 12 13.56 12.87 6.15
N ALA A 13 12.31 12.40 6.17
CA ALA A 13 11.16 13.24 6.46
C ALA A 13 11.24 13.87 7.87
N HIS A 14 11.74 13.11 8.86
CA HIS A 14 11.97 13.62 10.21
C HIS A 14 13.04 14.71 10.25
N LEU A 15 14.17 14.53 9.56
CA LEU A 15 15.23 15.55 9.45
C LEU A 15 14.71 16.84 8.78
N GLU A 16 13.80 16.69 7.83
CA GLU A 16 13.16 17.79 7.10
C GLU A 16 11.94 18.39 7.84
N ASN A 17 11.60 17.89 9.04
CA ASN A 17 10.41 18.28 9.81
C ASN A 17 9.10 18.25 9.01
N ARG A 18 8.91 17.22 8.19
CA ARG A 18 7.70 17.00 7.40
C ARG A 18 7.18 15.58 7.54
N GLU A 19 5.96 15.38 7.09
CA GLU A 19 5.38 14.05 6.93
C GLU A 19 5.89 13.38 5.64
N ILE A 20 5.74 12.04 5.59
CA ILE A 20 6.09 11.24 4.42
C ILE A 20 4.96 11.41 3.40
N ALA A 21 5.29 11.83 2.18
CA ALA A 21 4.30 12.00 1.12
C ALA A 21 3.91 10.65 0.50
N ASP A 22 2.67 10.55 -0.01
CA ASP A 22 2.26 9.36 -0.77
C ASP A 22 3.18 9.13 -1.99
N GLY A 23 3.65 7.90 -2.14
CA GLY A 23 4.60 7.53 -3.21
C GLY A 23 6.07 7.84 -2.94
N GLU A 24 6.41 8.51 -1.84
CA GLU A 24 7.82 8.69 -1.45
C GLU A 24 8.47 7.34 -1.12
N ILE A 25 7.72 6.44 -0.46
CA ILE A 25 8.15 5.06 -0.23
C ILE A 25 7.61 4.17 -1.35
N VAL A 26 8.51 3.75 -2.24
CA VAL A 26 8.21 2.72 -3.24
C VAL A 26 8.88 1.41 -2.83
N THR A 27 8.09 0.36 -2.58
CA THR A 27 8.64 -0.97 -2.24
C THR A 27 9.31 -1.63 -3.45
N ALA A 28 10.22 -2.57 -3.23
CA ALA A 28 10.92 -3.27 -4.31
C ALA A 28 9.93 -3.97 -5.26
N CYS A 29 8.95 -4.70 -4.71
CA CYS A 29 7.94 -5.39 -5.48
C CYS A 29 7.03 -4.43 -6.27
N GLN A 30 6.68 -3.28 -5.70
CA GLN A 30 5.94 -2.23 -6.40
C GLN A 30 6.77 -1.61 -7.53
N SER A 31 8.05 -1.30 -7.30
CA SER A 31 8.91 -0.66 -8.31
C SER A 31 9.21 -1.56 -9.51
N VAL A 32 9.25 -2.87 -9.32
CA VAL A 32 9.59 -3.82 -10.38
C VAL A 32 8.37 -4.33 -11.15
N CYS A 33 7.16 -4.18 -10.59
CA CYS A 33 5.95 -4.69 -11.22
C CYS A 33 5.54 -3.82 -12.41
N PRO A 34 5.66 -4.31 -13.67
CA PRO A 34 5.34 -3.50 -14.84
C PRO A 34 3.84 -3.17 -14.93
N ALA A 35 2.99 -4.04 -14.39
CA ALA A 35 1.54 -3.87 -14.37
C ALA A 35 1.05 -2.93 -13.25
N GLN A 36 1.96 -2.46 -12.37
CA GLN A 36 1.61 -1.62 -11.22
C GLN A 36 0.53 -2.22 -10.30
N ALA A 37 0.50 -3.56 -10.22
CA ALA A 37 -0.54 -4.29 -9.48
C ALA A 37 -0.44 -4.14 -7.95
N ILE A 38 0.73 -3.76 -7.44
CA ILE A 38 0.99 -3.62 -6.00
C ILE A 38 0.99 -2.13 -5.66
N ARG A 39 0.06 -1.68 -4.81
CA ARG A 39 0.09 -0.33 -4.22
C ARG A 39 0.47 -0.42 -2.75
N PHE A 40 1.50 0.33 -2.37
CA PHE A 40 1.94 0.51 -0.99
C PHE A 40 1.86 1.99 -0.64
N GLY A 41 1.44 2.31 0.58
CA GLY A 41 1.28 3.67 1.08
C GLY A 41 0.79 3.67 2.53
N ASP A 42 0.47 4.85 3.05
CA ASP A 42 -0.13 5.00 4.38
C ASP A 42 -1.66 4.82 4.31
N LEU A 43 -2.19 3.91 5.13
CA LEU A 43 -3.64 3.68 5.24
C LEU A 43 -4.35 4.71 6.11
N ASN A 44 -3.61 5.49 6.90
CA ASN A 44 -4.16 6.58 7.71
C ASN A 44 -4.36 7.86 6.89
N ASP A 45 -3.65 8.01 5.77
CA ASP A 45 -3.88 9.09 4.81
C ASP A 45 -5.10 8.75 3.94
N GLU A 46 -6.19 9.50 4.11
CA GLU A 46 -7.44 9.33 3.37
C GLU A 46 -7.31 9.61 1.87
N HIS A 47 -6.27 10.35 1.47
CA HIS A 47 -6.01 10.72 0.08
C HIS A 47 -4.96 9.84 -0.60
N SER A 48 -4.44 8.82 0.10
CA SER A 48 -3.41 7.94 -0.46
C SER A 48 -3.97 6.99 -1.52
N ARG A 49 -3.12 6.61 -2.48
CA ARG A 49 -3.48 5.62 -3.52
C ARG A 49 -3.80 4.25 -2.94
N VAL A 50 -3.23 3.89 -1.79
CA VAL A 50 -3.55 2.62 -1.14
C VAL A 50 -4.93 2.66 -0.50
N ARG A 51 -5.34 3.80 0.07
CA ARG A 51 -6.67 3.99 0.64
C ARG A 51 -7.76 3.79 -0.41
N GLU A 52 -7.59 4.40 -1.60
CA GLU A 52 -8.50 4.22 -2.74
C GLU A 52 -8.69 2.73 -3.09
N THR A 53 -7.59 1.96 -3.19
CA THR A 53 -7.70 0.52 -3.47
C THR A 53 -8.31 -0.28 -2.32
N HIS A 54 -8.14 0.17 -1.08
CA HIS A 54 -8.69 -0.50 0.10
C HIS A 54 -10.21 -0.31 0.22
N ASP A 55 -10.71 0.85 -0.20
CA ASP A 55 -12.14 1.18 -0.19
C ASP A 55 -12.86 0.69 -1.46
N HIS A 56 -12.12 0.15 -2.44
CA HIS A 56 -12.68 -0.38 -3.68
C HIS A 56 -13.62 -1.58 -3.42
N SER A 57 -14.74 -1.67 -4.15
CA SER A 57 -15.76 -2.70 -3.95
C SER A 57 -15.28 -4.14 -4.17
N LEU A 58 -14.22 -4.31 -4.96
CA LEU A 58 -13.57 -5.60 -5.22
C LEU A 58 -12.51 -5.99 -4.17
N ASN A 59 -12.27 -5.15 -3.17
CA ASN A 59 -11.26 -5.41 -2.16
C ASN A 59 -11.67 -6.54 -1.21
N TYR A 60 -10.75 -7.44 -0.90
CA TYR A 60 -10.96 -8.49 0.09
C TYR A 60 -9.67 -8.85 0.85
N GLY A 61 -9.85 -9.21 2.12
CA GLY A 61 -8.80 -9.81 2.94
C GLY A 61 -8.81 -11.34 2.82
N LEU A 62 -7.63 -11.96 2.73
CA LEU A 62 -7.52 -13.41 2.73
C LEU A 62 -7.95 -13.99 4.08
N LEU A 63 -8.78 -15.04 4.04
CA LEU A 63 -9.26 -15.78 5.22
C LEU A 63 -9.90 -14.86 6.28
N ALA A 64 -10.73 -13.90 5.84
CA ALA A 64 -11.34 -12.90 6.71
C ALA A 64 -12.14 -13.50 7.90
N ASN A 65 -12.68 -14.71 7.75
CA ASN A 65 -13.36 -15.45 8.81
C ASN A 65 -12.47 -15.78 10.02
N LEU A 66 -11.15 -15.79 9.85
CA LEU A 66 -10.19 -16.00 10.95
C LEU A 66 -9.88 -14.71 11.73
N ASN A 67 -10.42 -13.55 11.32
CA ASN A 67 -10.24 -12.25 11.97
C ASN A 67 -8.75 -11.86 12.21
N THR A 68 -7.86 -12.26 11.31
CA THR A 68 -6.42 -11.93 11.36
C THR A 68 -6.12 -10.47 10.99
N ARG A 69 -7.09 -9.78 10.37
CA ARG A 69 -7.02 -8.36 9.97
C ARG A 69 -5.73 -8.04 9.21
N PRO A 70 -5.48 -8.71 8.07
CA PRO A 70 -4.24 -8.55 7.32
C PRO A 70 -4.11 -7.13 6.79
N ARG A 71 -2.89 -6.59 6.82
CA ARG A 71 -2.57 -5.28 6.22
C ARG A 71 -2.52 -5.32 4.70
N THR A 72 -2.21 -6.48 4.12
CA THR A 72 -2.24 -6.69 2.67
C THR A 72 -3.60 -7.26 2.28
N THR A 73 -4.29 -6.56 1.40
CA THR A 73 -5.55 -6.97 0.80
C THR A 73 -5.41 -7.07 -0.72
N TYR A 74 -6.41 -7.62 -1.38
CA TYR A 74 -6.37 -7.94 -2.80
C TYR A 74 -7.62 -7.43 -3.49
N LEU A 75 -7.49 -7.03 -4.76
CA LEU A 75 -8.62 -6.76 -5.62
C LEU A 75 -8.98 -8.04 -6.39
N ALA A 76 -10.27 -8.36 -6.42
CA ALA A 76 -10.77 -9.51 -7.19
C ALA A 76 -10.52 -9.32 -8.70
N GLU A 77 -10.16 -10.41 -9.36
CA GLU A 77 -9.98 -10.45 -10.82
C GLU A 77 -11.34 -10.38 -11.53
N VAL A 78 -11.50 -9.42 -12.45
CA VAL A 78 -12.70 -9.32 -13.31
C VAL A 78 -12.32 -9.73 -14.73
N LYS A 79 -13.00 -10.74 -15.27
CA LYS A 79 -12.81 -11.22 -16.64
C LYS A 79 -13.98 -10.78 -17.51
N ASN A 80 -13.70 -9.90 -18.48
CA ASN A 80 -14.68 -9.53 -19.50
C ASN A 80 -14.79 -10.69 -20.50
N ARG A 81 -15.94 -11.36 -20.51
CA ARG A 81 -16.28 -12.39 -21.49
C ARG A 81 -16.80 -11.78 -22.78
#